data_AF-K0ET97-F1
#
_entry.id   AF-K0ET97-F1
#
_cell.length_a   1.000
_cell.length_b   1.000
_cell.length_c   1.000
_cell.angle_alpha   90.00
_cell.angle_beta   90.00
_cell.angle_gamma   90.00
#
_symmetry.space_group_name_H-M   'P 1'
#
loop_
_entity.id
_entity.type
_entity.pdbx_description
1 polymer ?
#
loop_
_entity_poly.entity_id
_entity_poly.type
_entity_poly.pdbx_seq_one_letter_code
_entity_poly.pdbx_strand_id
1 'polypeptide(L)'
;MADKVQYDSDLFFKAAKKTGDARDRINAVLHTLQASLNARGNPWGNDTLGRNFANGPDGAGGYTSSRDNMITGATNIAGSLDNFSSGQTKSAKLLEKMENGNRDGFN
;
A
#
# COMPACT_ATOMS: atom_id res chain seq x y z
N MET A 1 -19.06 -6.20 -29.38
CA MET A 1 -18.54 -5.08 -28.56
C MET A 1 -18.79 -5.35 -27.08
N ALA A 2 -20.03 -5.71 -26.73
CA ALA A 2 -20.44 -6.23 -25.43
C ALA A 2 -19.43 -7.15 -24.72
N ASP A 3 -19.15 -8.30 -25.33
CA ASP A 3 -18.24 -9.32 -24.76
C ASP A 3 -16.84 -8.79 -24.44
N LYS A 4 -16.34 -7.85 -25.27
CA LYS A 4 -15.03 -7.23 -25.05
C LYS A 4 -15.04 -6.32 -23.83
N VAL A 5 -16.09 -5.51 -23.67
CA VAL A 5 -16.23 -4.60 -22.52
C VAL A 5 -16.37 -5.39 -21.22
N GLN A 6 -17.15 -6.48 -21.22
CA GLN A 6 -17.27 -7.36 -20.05
C GLN A 6 -15.93 -8.01 -19.70
N TYR A 7 -15.22 -8.56 -20.69
CA TYR A 7 -13.89 -9.13 -20.50
C TYR A 7 -12.89 -8.11 -19.93
N ASP A 8 -12.91 -6.88 -20.46
CA ASP A 8 -12.06 -5.80 -19.96
C ASP A 8 -12.41 -5.44 -18.51
N SER A 9 -13.70 -5.37 -18.14
CA SER A 9 -14.13 -5.15 -16.75
C SER A 9 -13.61 -6.23 -15.80
N ASP A 10 -13.76 -7.50 -16.17
CA ASP A 10 -13.27 -8.63 -15.38
C ASP A 10 -11.75 -8.55 -15.16
N LEU A 11 -11.00 -8.13 -16.18
CA LEU A 11 -9.56 -7.92 -16.06
C LEU A 11 -9.23 -6.76 -15.12
N PHE A 12 -9.94 -5.64 -15.21
CA PHE A 12 -9.77 -4.51 -14.29
C PHE A 12 -10.08 -4.90 -12.85
N PHE A 13 -11.14 -5.66 -12.61
CA PHE A 13 -11.48 -6.15 -11.27
C PHE A 13 -10.41 -7.11 -10.72
N LYS A 14 -9.91 -8.04 -11.54
CA LYS A 14 -8.82 -8.95 -11.16
C LYS A 14 -7.52 -8.19 -10.87
N ALA A 15 -7.18 -7.18 -11.69
CA ALA A 15 -6.04 -6.31 -11.45
C ALA A 15 -6.20 -5.56 -10.12
N ALA A 16 -7.38 -4.98 -9.87
CA ALA A 16 -7.67 -4.24 -8.65
C ALA A 16 -7.47 -5.10 -7.41
N LYS A 17 -7.94 -6.35 -7.47
CA LYS A 17 -7.75 -7.32 -6.39
C LYS A 17 -6.28 -7.62 -6.15
N LYS A 18 -5.50 -7.91 -7.20
CA LYS A 18 -4.06 -8.18 -7.06
C LYS A 18 -3.29 -6.98 -6.47
N THR A 19 -3.64 -5.76 -6.88
CA THR A 19 -3.05 -4.55 -6.30
C THR A 19 -3.44 -4.37 -4.83
N GLY A 20 -4.70 -4.65 -4.48
CA GLY A 20 -5.18 -4.66 -3.10
C GLY A 20 -4.46 -5.72 -2.24
N ASP A 21 -4.27 -6.94 -2.76
CA ASP A 21 -3.54 -8.00 -2.07
C ASP A 21 -2.08 -7.61 -1.81
N ALA A 22 -1.43 -6.90 -2.74
CA ALA A 22 -0.09 -6.37 -2.56
C ALA A 22 -0.03 -5.29 -1.46
N ARG A 23 -1.00 -4.35 -1.45
CA ARG A 23 -1.17 -3.37 -0.37
C ARG A 23 -1.30 -4.07 0.98
N ASP A 24 -2.16 -5.07 1.08
CA ASP A 24 -2.47 -5.76 2.33
C ASP A 24 -1.25 -6.51 2.87
N ARG A 25 -0.43 -7.10 2.01
CA ARG A 25 0.84 -7.73 2.40
C ARG A 25 1.85 -6.71 2.94
N ILE A 26 1.99 -5.55 2.29
CA ILE A 26 2.87 -4.48 2.76
C ILE A 26 2.40 -3.98 4.13
N ASN A 27 1.10 -3.73 4.29
CA ASN A 27 0.51 -3.31 5.56
C ASN A 27 0.74 -4.36 6.66
N ALA A 28 0.56 -5.66 6.37
CA ALA A 28 0.80 -6.72 7.33
C ALA A 28 2.27 -6.77 7.82
N VAL A 29 3.23 -6.60 6.90
CA VAL A 29 4.65 -6.52 7.25
C VAL A 29 4.94 -5.27 8.09
N LEU A 30 4.39 -4.11 7.72
CA LEU A 30 4.57 -2.87 8.47
C LEU A 30 3.98 -2.97 9.88
N HIS A 31 2.78 -3.50 10.02
CA HIS A 31 2.14 -3.71 11.32
C HIS A 31 2.98 -4.63 12.20
N THR A 32 3.50 -5.73 11.63
CA THR A 32 4.37 -6.67 12.37
C THR A 32 5.66 -6.00 12.80
N LEU A 33 6.29 -5.24 11.91
CA LEU A 33 7.52 -4.51 12.19
C LEU A 33 7.29 -3.45 13.28
N GLN A 34 6.27 -2.61 13.15
CA GLN A 34 5.93 -1.57 14.13
C GLN A 34 5.59 -2.16 15.50
N ALA A 35 4.78 -3.21 15.56
CA ALA A 35 4.47 -3.90 16.80
C ALA A 35 5.75 -4.44 17.48
N SER A 36 6.63 -5.04 16.68
CA SER A 36 7.91 -5.58 17.15
C SER A 36 8.88 -4.49 17.64
N LEU A 37 8.89 -3.32 17.00
CA LEU A 37 9.71 -2.19 17.40
C LEU A 37 9.17 -1.55 18.69
N ASN A 38 7.86 -1.33 18.77
CA ASN A 38 7.21 -0.77 19.94
C ASN A 38 7.39 -1.65 21.18
N ALA A 39 7.30 -2.97 21.02
CA ALA A 39 7.53 -3.91 22.12
C ALA A 39 8.97 -3.90 22.65
N ARG A 40 9.96 -3.62 21.78
CA ARG A 40 11.38 -3.58 22.16
C ARG A 40 11.83 -2.21 22.68
N GLY A 41 11.10 -1.14 22.39
CA GLY A 41 11.47 0.22 22.76
C GLY A 41 12.76 0.68 22.08
N ASN A 42 13.59 1.43 22.81
CA ASN A 42 14.86 1.98 22.32
C ASN A 42 16.06 1.36 23.06
N PRO A 43 16.60 0.22 22.60
CA PRO A 43 17.59 -0.55 23.37
C PRO A 43 19.03 -0.03 23.25
N TRP A 44 19.28 1.05 22.51
CA TRP A 44 20.64 1.49 22.19
C TRP A 44 21.40 2.11 23.38
N GLY A 45 20.71 2.43 24.47
CA GLY A 45 21.30 3.10 25.63
C GLY A 45 21.53 4.60 25.42
N ASN A 46 21.93 5.28 26.50
CA ASN A 46 22.12 6.74 26.54
C ASN A 46 23.59 7.16 26.47
N ASP A 47 24.52 6.21 26.32
CA ASP A 47 25.93 6.53 26.14
C ASP A 47 26.19 7.14 24.75
N THR A 48 27.41 7.62 24.52
CA THR A 48 27.77 8.25 23.24
C THR A 48 27.62 7.28 22.07
N LEU A 49 27.90 5.99 22.25
CA LEU A 49 27.78 5.00 21.19
C LEU A 49 26.30 4.76 20.81
N GLY A 50 25.45 4.57 21.81
CA GLY A 50 24.01 4.39 21.66
C GLY A 50 23.33 5.60 21.04
N ARG A 51 23.68 6.81 21.49
CA ARG A 51 23.17 8.06 20.90
C ARG A 51 23.61 8.24 19.45
N ASN A 52 24.88 8.00 19.15
CA ASN A 52 25.39 8.11 17.78
C ASN A 52 24.77 7.06 16.86
N PHE A 53 24.51 5.85 17.34
CA PHE A 53 23.80 4.84 16.57
C PHE A 53 22.34 5.23 16.33
N ALA A 54 21.62 5.63 17.38
CA ALA A 54 20.20 5.95 17.30
C ALA A 54 19.93 7.19 16.43
N ASN A 55 20.70 8.26 16.64
CA ASN A 55 20.43 9.58 16.06
C ASN A 55 21.42 9.97 14.96
N GLY A 56 22.59 9.34 14.90
CA GLY A 56 23.71 9.76 14.05
C GLY A 56 24.70 10.65 14.81
N PRO A 57 25.96 10.77 14.36
CA PRO A 57 26.98 11.59 15.02
C PRO A 57 26.58 13.07 15.20
N ASP A 58 25.85 13.61 14.21
CA ASP A 58 25.38 15.01 14.20
C ASP A 58 23.89 15.14 14.57
N GLY A 59 23.30 14.10 15.17
CA GLY A 59 21.87 14.06 15.50
C GLY A 59 20.94 13.85 14.30
N ALA A 60 21.47 13.55 13.12
CA ALA A 60 20.70 13.18 11.93
C ALA A 60 21.26 11.91 11.26
N GLY A 61 20.37 11.16 10.60
CA GLY A 61 20.74 10.01 9.78
C GLY A 61 21.03 8.71 10.54
N GLY A 62 20.79 8.68 11.85
CA GLY A 62 20.89 7.46 12.65
C GLY A 62 19.83 6.41 12.34
N TYR A 63 19.87 5.33 13.12
CA TYR A 63 18.90 4.23 13.06
C TYR A 63 17.45 4.71 13.13
N THR A 64 17.14 5.64 14.03
CA THR A 64 15.77 6.15 14.23
C THR A 64 15.25 6.81 12.95
N SER A 65 16.03 7.70 12.35
CA SER A 65 15.66 8.34 11.08
C SER A 65 15.52 7.32 9.95
N SER A 66 16.43 6.35 9.87
CA SER A 66 16.38 5.30 8.84
C SER A 66 15.14 4.42 8.98
N ARG A 67 14.83 3.98 10.20
CA ARG A 67 13.63 3.21 10.56
C ARG A 67 12.37 3.99 10.17
N ASP A 68 12.28 5.26 10.55
CA ASP A 68 11.10 6.09 10.30
C ASP A 68 10.93 6.36 8.80
N ASN A 69 12.03 6.55 8.06
CA ASN A 69 12.00 6.66 6.60
C ASN A 69 11.50 5.38 5.93
N MET A 70 11.95 4.20 6.38
CA MET A 70 11.49 2.91 5.85
C MET A 70 9.99 2.70 6.12
N ILE A 71 9.52 3.00 7.33
CA ILE A 71 8.10 2.90 7.70
C ILE A 71 7.27 3.87 6.85
N THR A 72 7.69 5.13 6.75
CA THR A 72 7.00 6.16 5.97
C THR A 72 6.96 5.80 4.49
N GLY A 73 8.10 5.40 3.91
CA GLY A 73 8.20 5.01 2.51
C GLY A 73 7.28 3.83 2.17
N ALA A 74 7.28 2.79 3.01
CA ALA A 74 6.41 1.64 2.81
C ALA A 74 4.92 2.00 2.99
N THR A 75 4.59 2.89 3.94
CA THR A 75 3.22 3.40 4.12
C THR A 75 2.75 4.16 2.87
N ASN A 76 3.62 4.98 2.28
CA ASN A 76 3.32 5.71 1.04
C ASN A 76 3.10 4.75 -0.15
N ILE A 77 3.88 3.67 -0.24
CA ILE A 77 3.68 2.63 -1.26
C ILE A 77 2.32 1.94 -1.05
N ALA A 78 1.99 1.56 0.18
CA ALA A 78 0.69 0.97 0.50
C ALA A 78 -0.48 1.90 0.12
N GLY A 79 -0.39 3.19 0.45
CA GLY A 79 -1.39 4.18 0.04
C GLY A 79 -1.51 4.35 -1.48
N SER A 80 -0.39 4.27 -2.19
CA SER A 80 -0.40 4.31 -3.66
C SER A 80 -1.09 3.07 -4.26
N LEU A 81 -0.83 1.89 -3.73
CA LEU A 81 -1.50 0.65 -4.13
C LEU A 81 -3.00 0.68 -3.80
N ASP A 82 -3.39 1.27 -2.67
CA ASP A 82 -4.79 1.50 -2.33
C ASP A 82 -5.52 2.35 -3.37
N ASN A 83 -4.91 3.46 -3.76
CA ASN A 83 -5.43 4.35 -4.80
C ASN A 83 -5.56 3.64 -6.15
N PHE A 84 -4.56 2.84 -6.55
CA PHE A 84 -4.60 2.05 -7.78
C PHE A 84 -5.69 0.98 -7.76
N SER A 85 -5.80 0.21 -6.67
CA SER A 85 -6.83 -0.82 -6.50
C SER A 85 -8.24 -0.20 -6.56
N SER A 86 -8.43 0.92 -5.87
CA SER A 86 -9.68 1.68 -5.88
C SER A 86 -10.02 2.24 -7.26
N GLY A 87 -9.04 2.82 -7.96
CA GLY A 87 -9.21 3.33 -9.32
C GLY A 87 -9.61 2.24 -10.31
N GLN A 88 -8.91 1.10 -10.30
CA GLN A 88 -9.22 -0.04 -11.16
C GLN A 88 -10.61 -0.62 -10.87
N THR A 89 -11.00 -0.70 -9.59
CA THR A 89 -12.35 -1.15 -9.19
C THR A 89 -13.43 -0.19 -9.70
N LYS A 90 -13.21 1.13 -9.61
CA LYS A 90 -14.14 2.13 -10.15
C LYS A 90 -14.27 2.02 -11.67
N SER A 91 -13.16 1.81 -12.38
CA SER A 91 -13.17 1.61 -13.83
C SER A 91 -13.94 0.34 -14.24
N ALA A 92 -13.72 -0.78 -13.55
CA ALA A 92 -14.48 -2.02 -13.78
C ALA A 92 -15.99 -1.79 -13.63
N LYS A 93 -16.40 -1.18 -12.50
CA LYS A 93 -17.82 -0.85 -12.25
C LYS A 93 -18.41 0.07 -13.32
N LEU A 94 -17.63 1.01 -13.86
CA LEU A 94 -18.09 1.89 -14.93
C LEU A 94 -18.28 1.11 -16.24
N LEU A 95 -17.35 0.22 -16.60
CA LEU A 95 -17.46 -0.66 -17.77
C LEU A 95 -18.69 -1.58 -17.67
N GLU A 96 -18.89 -2.22 -16.52
CA GLU A 96 -20.09 -3.02 -16.24
C GLU A 96 -21.39 -2.23 -16.38
N LYS A 97 -21.41 -0.99 -15.85
CA LYS A 97 -22.61 -0.14 -15.96
C LYS A 97 -22.90 0.24 -17.41
N MET A 98 -21.88 0.55 -18.21
CA MET A 98 -22.05 0.83 -19.64
C MET A 98 -22.57 -0.39 -20.39
N GLU A 99 -22.09 -1.59 -20.03
CA GLU A 99 -22.57 -2.84 -20.62
C GLU A 99 -24.03 -3.12 -20.29
N ASN A 100 -24.41 -3.01 -19.01
CA ASN A 100 -25.80 -3.21 -18.59
C ASN A 100 -26.74 -2.18 -19.22
N GLY A 101 -26.35 -0.91 -19.29
CA GLY A 101 -27.14 0.13 -19.92
C GLY A 101 -27.32 -0.09 -21.43
N ASN A 102 -26.29 -0.57 -22.13
CA ASN A 102 -26.41 -0.97 -23.52
C ASN A 102 -27.34 -2.17 -23.68
N ARG A 103 -27.19 -3.19 -22.81
CA ARG A 103 -28.02 -4.42 -22.87
C ARG A 103 -29.50 -4.13 -22.63
N ASP A 104 -29.83 -3.26 -21.67
CA ASP A 104 -31.21 -2.90 -21.36
C ASP A 104 -31.85 -2.01 -22.44
N GLY A 105 -31.05 -1.27 -23.22
CA GLY A 105 -31.54 -0.45 -24.34
C GLY A 105 -31.91 -1.22 -25.61
N PHE A 106 -31.61 -2.52 -25.69
CA PHE A 106 -31.89 -3.38 -26.85
C PHE A 106 -33.04 -4.40 -26.63
N ASN A 107 -33.79 -4.30 -25.53
CA ASN A 107 -35.07 -5.01 -25.32
C ASN A 107 -36.23 -4.02 -25.28
#